data_AF-A0A7X3PK83-F1
#
_entry.id   AF-A0A7X3PK83-F1
#
_cell.length_a   1.000
_cell.length_b   1.000
_cell.length_c   1.000
_cell.angle_alpha   90.00
_cell.angle_beta   90.00
_cell.angle_gamma   90.00
#
_symmetry.space_group_name_H-M   'P 1'
#
loop_
_entity.id
_entity.type
_entity.pdbx_description
1 polymer ?
#
loop_
_entity_poly.entity_id
_entity_poly.type
_entity_poly.pdbx_seq_one_letter_code
_entity_poly.pdbx_strand_id
1 'polypeptide(L)' 'IDSVMASQERRRRAWDALAELVDTAKLADIYRVAPMSEVPALANEILDGRISGRVVIDVNA' A
#
# COMPACT_ATOMS: atom_id res chain seq x y z
N ILE A 1 -16.61 -3.70 1.89
CA ILE A 1 -16.23 -4.18 0.53
C ILE A 1 -15.52 -5.51 0.72
N ASP A 2 -16.10 -6.61 0.24
CA ASP A 2 -15.45 -7.92 0.26
C ASP A 2 -14.52 -8.03 -0.95
N SER A 3 -13.21 -7.97 -0.70
CA SER A 3 -12.19 -8.14 -1.73
C SER A 3 -11.75 -9.60 -1.87
N VAL A 4 -11.97 -10.42 -0.83
CA VAL A 4 -11.48 -11.80 -0.73
C VAL A 4 -12.15 -12.65 -1.81
N MET A 5 -13.48 -12.56 -1.91
CA MET A 5 -14.27 -13.35 -2.87
C MET A 5 -14.50 -12.65 -4.22
N ALA A 6 -13.81 -11.54 -4.50
CA ALA A 6 -13.93 -10.88 -5.79
C ALA A 6 -13.50 -11.83 -6.93
N SER A 7 -14.17 -11.77 -8.09
CA SER A 7 -13.71 -12.55 -9.25
C SER A 7 -12.36 -12.01 -9.76
N GLN A 8 -11.59 -12.87 -10.43
CA GLN A 8 -10.32 -12.47 -11.04
C GLN A 8 -10.48 -11.33 -12.05
N GLU A 9 -11.55 -11.38 -12.86
CA GLU A 9 -11.86 -10.33 -13.83
C GLU A 9 -12.12 -8.97 -13.17
N ARG A 10 -12.82 -8.96 -12.05
CA ARG A 10 -13.05 -7.72 -11.27
C ARG A 10 -11.74 -7.17 -10.72
N ARG A 11 -10.87 -8.04 -10.19
CA ARG A 11 -9.53 -7.64 -9.72
C ARG A 11 -8.69 -7.05 -10.85
N ARG A 12 -8.65 -7.71 -12.01
CA ARG A 12 -7.88 -7.24 -13.17
C ARG A 12 -8.34 -5.86 -13.63
N ARG A 13 -9.65 -5.67 -13.86
CA ARG A 13 -10.19 -4.36 -14.24
C ARG A 13 -9.85 -3.25 -13.25
N ALA A 14 -9.85 -3.54 -11.95
CA ALA A 14 -9.49 -2.56 -10.94
C ALA A 14 -8.00 -2.19 -10.98
N TRP A 15 -7.11 -3.17 -11.19
CA TRP A 15 -5.67 -2.92 -11.33
C TRP A 15 -5.33 -2.19 -12.62
N ASP A 16 -5.96 -2.55 -13.75
CA ASP A 16 -5.79 -1.86 -15.02
C ASP A 16 -6.19 -0.39 -14.87
N ALA A 17 -7.36 -0.13 -14.26
CA ALA A 17 -7.82 1.23 -13.99
C ALA A 17 -6.89 1.99 -13.02
N LEU A 18 -6.34 1.34 -11.99
CA LEU A 18 -5.36 1.98 -11.10
C LEU A 18 -4.11 2.39 -11.85
N ALA A 19 -3.60 1.56 -12.76
CA ALA A 19 -2.42 1.87 -13.56
C ALA A 19 -2.65 3.07 -14.50
N GLU A 20 -3.87 3.22 -15.02
CA GLU A 20 -4.25 4.36 -15.88
C GLU A 20 -4.52 5.65 -15.10
N LEU A 21 -5.13 5.55 -13.92
CA LEU A 21 -5.66 6.70 -13.18
C LEU A 21 -4.70 7.26 -12.12
N VAL A 22 -3.77 6.46 -11.63
CA VAL A 22 -2.87 6.88 -10.55
C VAL A 22 -1.62 7.53 -11.13
N ASP A 23 -1.44 8.81 -10.80
CA ASP A 23 -0.19 9.52 -11.02
C ASP A 23 0.88 9.00 -10.06
N THR A 24 1.90 8.34 -10.61
CA THR A 24 2.97 7.71 -9.83
C THR A 24 3.85 8.72 -9.09
N ALA A 25 3.97 9.95 -9.58
CA ALA A 25 4.71 11.00 -8.91
C ALA A 25 3.96 11.44 -7.65
N LYS A 26 2.65 11.69 -7.75
CA LYS A 26 1.81 12.01 -6.58
C LYS A 26 1.70 10.84 -5.61
N LEU A 27 1.73 9.60 -6.11
CA LEU A 27 1.76 8.42 -5.26
C LEU A 27 3.03 8.41 -4.40
N ALA A 28 4.18 8.78 -4.97
CA ALA A 28 5.44 8.86 -4.24
C ALA A 28 5.40 9.86 -3.07
N ASP A 29 4.62 10.94 -3.20
CA ASP A 29 4.47 11.93 -2.13
C ASP A 29 3.67 11.41 -0.91
N ILE A 30 2.92 10.32 -1.05
CA ILE A 30 2.04 9.78 0.00
C ILE A 30 2.53 8.47 0.62
N TYR A 31 3.72 7.99 0.23
CA TYR A 31 4.33 6.83 0.87
C TYR A 31 5.77 7.07 1.31
N ARG A 32 6.20 6.30 2.32
CA ARG A 32 7.61 6.18 2.71
C ARG A 32 8.08 4.73 2.60
N VAL A 33 9.36 4.53 2.32
CA VAL A 33 9.99 3.21 2.29
C VAL A 33 10.62 2.92 3.65
N ALA A 34 10.47 1.70 4.16
CA ALA A 34 11.12 1.22 5.38
C ALA A 34 11.63 -0.22 5.19
N PRO A 35 12.70 -0.63 5.89
CA PRO A 35 13.20 -2.00 5.81
C PRO A 35 12.28 -2.97 6.55
N MET A 36 12.39 -4.25 6.22
CA MET A 36 11.59 -5.32 6.84
C MET A 36 11.77 -5.40 8.37
N SER A 37 12.94 -5.01 8.88
CA SER A 37 13.26 -5.00 10.32
C SER A 37 12.39 -4.03 11.14
N GLU A 38 11.83 -2.99 10.52
CA GLU A 38 11.01 -1.98 11.21
C GLU A 38 9.52 -2.38 11.32
N VAL A 39 9.07 -3.41 10.61
CA VAL A 39 7.66 -3.81 10.54
C VAL A 39 6.97 -3.92 11.91
N PRO A 40 7.58 -4.53 12.97
CA PRO A 40 6.92 -4.62 14.27
C PRO A 40 6.65 -3.25 14.91
N ALA A 41 7.58 -2.30 14.79
CA ALA A 41 7.41 -0.95 15.33
C ALA A 41 6.36 -0.17 14.54
N LEU A 42 6.42 -0.26 13.21
CA LEU A 42 5.47 0.38 12.29
C LEU A 42 4.04 -0.13 12.50
N ALA A 43 3.86 -1.43 12.75
CA ALA A 43 2.55 -2.00 13.05
C ALA A 43 1.92 -1.37 14.30
N ASN A 44 2.70 -1.17 15.36
CA ASN A 44 2.23 -0.48 16.56
C ASN A 44 1.86 0.98 16.26
N GLU A 45 2.69 1.71 15.50
CA GLU A 45 2.39 3.08 15.09
C GLU A 45 1.10 3.19 14.26
N ILE A 46 0.82 2.21 13.39
CA ILE A 46 -0.43 2.15 12.61
C ILE A 46 -1.63 1.99 13.55
N LEU A 47 -1.54 1.06 14.51
CA LEU A 47 -2.61 0.80 15.48
C LEU A 47 -2.87 2.02 16.38
N ASP A 48 -1.82 2.75 16.72
CA ASP A 48 -1.90 4.00 17.49
C ASP A 48 -2.38 5.20 16.65
N GLY A 49 -2.62 5.03 15.34
CA GLY A 49 -3.04 6.10 14.44
C GLY A 49 -1.96 7.14 14.15
N ARG A 50 -0.68 6.82 14.38
CA ARG A 50 0.47 7.72 14.21
C ARG A 50 1.00 7.79 12.79
N ILE A 51 0.58 6.87 11.91
CA ILE A 51 0.97 6.85 10.50
C ILE A 51 -0.13 7.48 9.64
N SER A 52 0.27 8.44 8.81
CA SER A 52 -0.55 8.95 7.69
C SER A 52 0.05 8.48 6.36
N GLY A 53 -0.80 8.27 5.36
CA GLY A 53 -0.37 7.79 4.04
C GLY A 53 -0.14 6.28 3.98
N ARG A 54 0.91 5.86 3.28
CA ARG A 54 1.29 4.46 3.06
C ARG A 54 2.74 4.20 3.46
N VAL A 55 3.03 2.95 3.83
CA VAL A 55 4.40 2.49 4.04
C VAL A 55 4.67 1.35 3.07
N VAL A 56 5.74 1.49 2.29
CA VAL A 56 6.27 0.44 1.40
C VAL A 56 7.41 -0.24 2.14
N ILE A 57 7.35 -1.56 2.26
CA ILE A 57 8.42 -2.33 2.90
C ILE A 57 9.36 -2.84 1.83
N ASP A 58 10.62 -2.43 1.89
CA ASP A 58 11.68 -3.07 1.14
C ASP A 58 12.10 -4.34 1.88
N VAL A 59 11.90 -5.48 1.23
CA VAL A 59 12.18 -6.82 1.77
C VAL A 59 13.62 -7.28 1.50
N ASN A 60 14.40 -6.49 0.77
CA ASN A 60 15.80 -6.79 0.43
C ASN A 60 16.80 -5.83 1.10
N ALA A 61 16.31 -4.83 1.84
CA ALA A 61 17.10 -3.85 2.58
C ALA A 61 17.52 -4.36 3.97
#